data_AF-A0A1H3FNW9-F1
#
_entry.id   AF-A0A1H3FNW9-F1
#
_cell.length_a   1.000
_cell.length_b   1.000
_cell.length_c   1.000
_cell.angle_alpha   90.00
_cell.angle_beta   90.00
_cell.angle_gamma   90.00
#
_symmetry.space_group_name_H-M   'P 1'
#
loop_
_entity.id
_entity.type
_entity.pdbx_description
1 polymer ?
#
loop_
_entity_poly.entity_id
_entity_poly.type
_entity_poly.pdbx_seq_one_letter_code
_entity_poly.pdbx_strand_id
1 'polypeptide(L)'
;MLTNIFDTPQKYLDIIRSSTCIKEENQKRHNGKSMVVVHPTRHCKVGCTHCIFYSQPKRGVSADIKDEMSWTGCNHTIQFINAANVEYLLIAGGGEPFEKEEVVCHMVEHCFANRIVIATNGFWGKTKAVKVLIRLQEILERRNDDVTLVLRLSLDEWHTDRIGNGAIVNIIKAFDEFGKHPHLKLELHTIENDKSIDVLQKVFPNSQKQDDFIQVVSDNNTVLKNSKKRGVLTLASGLEIPIGYAKLFYPNLLIDLNRSDEDLRHIMKPFYEDVLVNQKGNYCTIHNSDGTVGLDYLINFNGNITTWGNYQLDSVSNIYIDSYDAVQRNLYNDIVSYAFIDKDHEFRESIVEEVNLHAVRRASGVNIRDYSGALLLQEHHTCLYFAVRMIQHYLSEGILDQSILDKLPFELSAVICADQNNVLNIYQKSNYSIIQQYMESNCTENDWRDLYRLINLNHYRVTEEQKKQGLKFFNDKFGTTYTHPHELISDMDAKGIISRLMDRMNLQQSKVEELYQNPVIT
;
A
#
# COMPACT_ATOMS: atom_id res chain seq x y z
N MET A 1 0.27 5.56 -42.78
CA MET A 1 0.53 6.33 -41.54
C MET A 1 0.78 5.32 -40.45
N LEU A 2 1.86 5.49 -39.68
CA LEU A 2 2.06 4.68 -38.46
C LEU A 2 0.92 5.00 -37.48
N THR A 3 0.27 3.96 -36.97
CA THR A 3 -0.71 4.10 -35.89
C THR A 3 -0.01 4.65 -34.65
N ASN A 4 -0.54 5.71 -34.04
CA ASN A 4 0.00 6.22 -32.79
C ASN A 4 -0.31 5.23 -31.67
N ILE A 5 0.71 4.66 -31.04
CA ILE A 5 0.51 3.64 -29.99
C ILE A 5 -0.25 4.17 -28.78
N PHE A 6 -0.16 5.48 -28.55
CA PHE A 6 -0.79 6.15 -27.43
C PHE A 6 -2.28 6.38 -27.60
N ASP A 7 -2.84 6.18 -28.81
CA ASP A 7 -4.28 6.25 -29.06
C ASP A 7 -5.03 4.99 -28.57
N THR A 8 -4.31 3.88 -28.33
CA THR A 8 -4.87 2.64 -27.78
C THR A 8 -3.89 2.04 -26.75
N PRO A 9 -3.61 2.74 -25.64
CA PRO A 9 -2.46 2.42 -24.80
C PRO A 9 -2.57 1.06 -24.11
N GLN A 10 -3.77 0.66 -23.68
CA GLN A 10 -4.01 -0.64 -23.04
C GLN A 10 -3.54 -1.82 -23.91
N LYS A 11 -3.85 -1.79 -25.22
CA LYS A 11 -3.42 -2.81 -26.18
C LYS A 11 -1.90 -3.04 -26.12
N TYR A 12 -1.11 -1.97 -26.09
CA TYR A 12 0.35 -2.08 -26.10
C TYR A 12 0.91 -2.41 -24.72
N LEU A 13 0.27 -1.96 -23.63
CA LEU A 13 0.61 -2.40 -22.28
C LEU A 13 0.45 -3.92 -22.13
N ASP A 14 -0.64 -4.50 -22.64
CA ASP A 14 -0.87 -5.94 -22.61
C ASP A 14 0.19 -6.70 -23.43
N ILE A 15 0.60 -6.16 -24.57
CA ILE A 15 1.68 -6.72 -25.39
C ILE A 15 3.02 -6.65 -24.64
N ILE A 16 3.36 -5.51 -24.02
CA ILE A 16 4.60 -5.35 -23.25
C ILE A 16 4.65 -6.36 -22.09
N ARG A 17 3.56 -6.47 -21.32
CA ARG A 17 3.45 -7.38 -20.18
C ARG A 17 3.53 -8.86 -20.57
N SER A 18 3.03 -9.21 -21.76
CA SER A 18 3.08 -10.59 -22.27
C SER A 18 4.39 -10.94 -23.01
N SER A 19 5.12 -9.95 -23.51
CA SER A 19 6.30 -10.16 -24.37
C SER A 19 7.63 -10.01 -23.65
N THR A 20 7.67 -9.23 -22.57
CA THR A 20 8.93 -8.87 -21.91
C THR A 20 9.32 -9.92 -20.88
N CYS A 21 10.53 -10.45 -21.00
CA CYS A 21 11.16 -11.27 -19.98
C CYS A 21 12.57 -10.74 -19.77
N ILE A 22 12.83 -10.20 -18.58
CA ILE A 22 14.19 -9.88 -18.15
C ILE A 22 14.83 -11.21 -17.80
N LYS A 23 15.93 -11.57 -18.48
CA LYS A 23 16.62 -12.83 -18.18
C LYS A 23 17.11 -12.81 -16.73
N GLU A 24 17.00 -13.94 -16.03
CA GLU A 24 17.32 -14.04 -14.60
C GLU A 24 18.75 -13.55 -14.29
N GLU A 25 19.71 -13.84 -15.16
CA GLU A 25 21.09 -13.39 -15.03
C GLU A 25 21.27 -11.87 -15.09
N ASN A 26 20.32 -11.16 -15.69
CA ASN A 26 20.32 -9.70 -15.85
C ASN A 26 19.46 -8.99 -14.79
N GLN A 27 18.72 -9.74 -13.97
CA GLN A 27 17.89 -9.16 -12.90
C GLN A 27 18.76 -8.72 -11.73
N LYS A 28 18.41 -7.59 -11.13
CA LYS A 28 18.96 -7.17 -9.84
C LYS A 28 18.54 -8.19 -8.79
N ARG A 29 19.49 -8.63 -7.96
CA ARG A 29 19.24 -9.63 -6.94
C ARG A 29 18.67 -8.99 -5.69
N HIS A 30 17.48 -9.43 -5.27
CA HIS A 30 16.88 -9.13 -3.98
C HIS A 30 16.90 -10.37 -3.09
N ASN A 31 18.10 -10.89 -2.83
CA ASN A 31 18.33 -12.14 -2.10
C ASN A 31 18.50 -11.96 -0.57
N GLY A 32 18.40 -10.72 -0.09
CA GLY A 32 18.39 -10.43 1.34
C GLY A 32 17.11 -10.93 2.01
N LYS A 33 17.05 -10.73 3.33
CA LYS A 33 15.84 -10.94 4.12
C LYS A 33 14.77 -9.92 3.76
N SER A 34 13.55 -10.42 3.58
CA SER A 34 12.37 -9.63 3.21
C SER A 34 11.55 -9.20 4.43
N MET A 35 10.66 -8.23 4.21
CA MET A 35 9.61 -7.84 5.13
C MET A 35 8.25 -8.09 4.48
N VAL A 36 7.25 -8.48 5.29
CA VAL A 36 5.87 -8.64 4.84
C VAL A 36 4.95 -7.89 5.78
N VAL A 37 4.08 -7.05 5.23
CA VAL A 37 2.95 -6.43 5.93
C VAL A 37 1.67 -7.17 5.52
N VAL A 38 0.88 -7.61 6.50
CA VAL A 38 -0.39 -8.31 6.27
C VAL A 38 -1.52 -7.53 6.91
N HIS A 39 -2.54 -7.20 6.11
CA HIS A 39 -3.80 -6.63 6.55
C HIS A 39 -4.86 -7.74 6.65
N PRO A 40 -5.20 -8.25 7.85
CA PRO A 40 -6.15 -9.35 7.98
C PRO A 40 -7.62 -8.92 7.78
N THR A 41 -7.92 -7.63 7.92
CA THR A 41 -9.28 -7.07 7.79
C THR A 41 -9.20 -5.58 7.46
N ARG A 42 -10.23 -5.07 6.78
CA ARG A 42 -10.43 -3.63 6.62
C ARG A 42 -11.32 -3.00 7.70
N HIS A 43 -11.88 -3.80 8.60
CA HIS A 43 -12.82 -3.32 9.61
C HIS A 43 -12.11 -2.88 10.88
N CYS A 44 -12.58 -1.77 11.44
CA CYS A 44 -12.16 -1.28 12.74
C CYS A 44 -13.37 -0.69 13.46
N LYS A 45 -13.66 -1.17 14.68
CA LYS A 45 -14.77 -0.64 15.48
C LYS A 45 -14.51 0.74 16.09
N VAL A 46 -13.26 1.22 16.05
CA VAL A 46 -12.90 2.50 16.67
C VAL A 46 -13.34 3.71 15.83
N GLY A 47 -13.24 3.63 14.50
CA GLY A 47 -13.69 4.69 13.59
C GLY A 47 -12.99 6.04 13.79
N CYS A 48 -11.65 6.04 13.92
CA CYS A 48 -10.85 7.26 14.07
C CYS A 48 -10.99 8.19 12.87
N THR A 49 -11.10 9.50 13.12
CA THR A 49 -11.27 10.53 12.07
C THR A 49 -10.02 10.71 11.20
N HIS A 50 -8.85 10.40 11.75
CA HIS A 50 -7.56 10.52 11.09
C HIS A 50 -7.10 9.22 10.41
N CYS A 51 -7.88 8.13 10.50
CA CYS A 51 -7.50 6.85 9.90
C CYS A 51 -7.57 6.92 8.37
N ILE A 52 -6.43 6.63 7.72
CA ILE A 52 -6.27 6.68 6.26
C ILE A 52 -7.23 5.72 5.54
N PHE A 53 -7.59 4.62 6.20
CA PHE A 53 -8.41 3.55 5.63
C PHE A 53 -9.92 3.84 5.74
N TYR A 54 -10.33 4.85 6.52
CA TYR A 54 -11.75 5.12 6.83
C TYR A 54 -12.53 3.86 7.21
N SER A 55 -11.84 2.92 7.87
CA SER A 55 -12.31 1.58 8.20
C SER A 55 -13.69 1.65 8.86
N GLN A 56 -14.68 1.03 8.22
CA GLN A 56 -16.03 1.00 8.74
C GLN A 56 -16.17 -0.08 9.82
N PRO A 57 -16.98 0.16 10.88
CA PRO A 57 -17.39 -0.90 11.78
C PRO A 57 -18.09 -2.01 11.01
N LYS A 58 -17.81 -3.26 11.36
CA LYS A 58 -18.42 -4.43 10.73
C LYS A 58 -19.94 -4.39 10.88
N ARG A 59 -20.68 -4.47 9.75
CA ARG A 59 -22.15 -4.58 9.71
C ARG A 59 -22.52 -6.03 9.40
N GLY A 60 -22.92 -6.80 10.41
CA GLY A 60 -23.33 -8.21 10.24
C GLY A 60 -22.23 -9.23 10.53
N VAL A 61 -22.58 -10.52 10.38
CA VAL A 61 -21.76 -11.65 10.85
C VAL A 61 -20.91 -12.27 9.73
N SER A 62 -21.39 -12.26 8.48
CA SER A 62 -20.69 -12.88 7.35
C SER A 62 -19.43 -12.10 6.98
N ALA A 63 -18.30 -12.80 6.94
CA ALA A 63 -17.06 -12.27 6.36
C ALA A 63 -17.22 -12.25 4.84
N ASP A 64 -17.14 -11.08 4.22
CA ASP A 64 -16.88 -10.96 2.79
C ASP A 64 -15.36 -11.01 2.60
N ILE A 65 -14.88 -11.89 1.72
CA ILE A 65 -13.46 -11.98 1.38
C ILE A 65 -12.92 -10.68 0.79
N LYS A 66 -13.79 -9.81 0.28
CA LYS A 66 -13.44 -8.47 -0.17
C LYS A 66 -13.01 -7.57 0.97
N ASP A 67 -13.41 -7.89 2.20
CA ASP A 67 -13.26 -7.01 3.36
C ASP A 67 -12.44 -7.68 4.49
N GLU A 68 -12.36 -9.00 4.53
CA GLU A 68 -11.67 -9.77 5.57
C GLU A 68 -11.00 -11.02 5.01
N MET A 69 -9.79 -11.32 5.50
CA MET A 69 -9.06 -12.51 5.11
C MET A 69 -9.80 -13.80 5.52
N SER A 70 -9.96 -14.72 4.57
CA SER A 70 -10.53 -16.05 4.80
C SER A 70 -9.49 -17.01 5.40
N TRP A 71 -9.94 -18.19 5.86
CA TRP A 71 -9.01 -19.25 6.30
C TRP A 71 -8.11 -19.76 5.18
N THR A 72 -8.65 -19.92 3.96
CA THR A 72 -7.85 -20.24 2.77
C THR A 72 -6.79 -19.17 2.54
N GLY A 73 -7.17 -17.89 2.62
CA GLY A 73 -6.23 -16.77 2.45
C GLY A 73 -5.17 -16.73 3.53
N CYS A 74 -5.52 -17.03 4.78
CA CYS A 74 -4.57 -17.18 5.88
C CYS A 74 -3.53 -18.27 5.59
N ASN A 75 -3.98 -19.46 5.16
CA ASN A 75 -3.08 -20.57 4.85
C ASN A 75 -2.16 -20.26 3.67
N HIS A 76 -2.68 -19.63 2.60
CA HIS A 76 -1.85 -19.21 1.47
C HIS A 76 -0.88 -18.08 1.84
N THR A 77 -1.29 -17.18 2.74
CA THR A 77 -0.40 -16.14 3.29
C THR A 77 0.77 -16.77 4.07
N ILE A 78 0.49 -17.77 4.91
CA ILE A 78 1.53 -18.51 5.64
C ILE A 78 2.48 -19.21 4.66
N GLN A 79 1.95 -19.89 3.64
CA GLN A 79 2.76 -20.53 2.60
C GLN A 79 3.67 -19.52 1.88
N PHE A 80 3.13 -18.37 1.51
CA PHE A 80 3.90 -17.30 0.87
C PHE A 80 5.02 -16.80 1.77
N ILE A 81 4.71 -16.43 3.02
CA ILE A 81 5.68 -15.90 3.99
C ILE A 81 6.81 -16.89 4.23
N ASN A 82 6.48 -18.18 4.37
CA ASN A 82 7.46 -19.24 4.64
C ASN A 82 8.38 -19.49 3.43
N ALA A 83 7.95 -19.15 2.21
CA ALA A 83 8.78 -19.19 1.00
C ALA A 83 9.61 -17.91 0.79
N ALA A 84 9.15 -16.76 1.29
CA ALA A 84 9.70 -15.44 0.96
C ALA A 84 10.94 -15.00 1.78
N ASN A 85 11.58 -15.89 2.54
CA ASN A 85 12.76 -15.60 3.38
C ASN A 85 12.57 -14.36 4.27
N VAL A 86 11.50 -14.36 5.07
CA VAL A 86 11.06 -13.18 5.83
C VAL A 86 11.81 -13.04 7.14
N GLU A 87 12.35 -11.85 7.41
CA GLU A 87 12.88 -11.48 8.73
C GLU A 87 11.79 -10.86 9.61
N TYR A 88 10.96 -10.01 9.00
CA TYR A 88 10.01 -9.16 9.72
C TYR A 88 8.61 -9.32 9.14
N LEU A 89 7.71 -9.88 9.94
CA LEU A 89 6.28 -9.94 9.64
C LEU A 89 5.54 -8.88 10.47
N LEU A 90 4.87 -7.95 9.80
CA LEU A 90 3.99 -6.96 10.43
C LEU A 90 2.53 -7.31 10.15
N ILE A 91 1.80 -7.72 11.18
CA ILE A 91 0.34 -7.90 11.11
C ILE A 91 -0.29 -6.59 11.61
N ALA A 92 -0.80 -5.78 10.68
CA ALA A 92 -1.23 -4.41 10.95
C ALA A 92 -2.31 -3.95 9.95
N GLY A 93 -2.72 -2.68 10.03
CA GLY A 93 -3.32 -1.92 8.92
C GLY A 93 -4.66 -2.42 8.40
N GLY A 94 -5.25 -1.67 7.45
CA GLY A 94 -6.58 -1.89 6.86
C GLY A 94 -7.75 -1.68 7.83
N GLY A 95 -7.60 -2.13 9.07
CA GLY A 95 -8.58 -2.14 10.16
C GLY A 95 -7.87 -2.49 11.47
N GLU A 96 -8.54 -3.26 12.33
CA GLU A 96 -8.00 -3.73 13.61
C GLU A 96 -7.74 -5.24 13.57
N PRO A 97 -6.48 -5.71 13.65
CA PRO A 97 -6.15 -7.13 13.53
C PRO A 97 -6.92 -8.06 14.48
N PHE A 98 -7.22 -7.62 15.70
CA PHE A 98 -7.96 -8.43 16.66
C PHE A 98 -9.47 -8.55 16.39
N GLU A 99 -10.01 -7.90 15.35
CA GLU A 99 -11.30 -8.31 14.76
C GLU A 99 -11.21 -9.71 14.10
N LYS A 100 -9.99 -10.15 13.78
CA LYS A 100 -9.65 -11.46 13.21
C LYS A 100 -8.65 -12.21 14.10
N GLU A 101 -8.86 -12.18 15.42
CA GLU A 101 -7.99 -12.78 16.44
C GLU A 101 -7.52 -14.21 16.09
N GLU A 102 -8.43 -15.08 15.62
CA GLU A 102 -8.10 -16.46 15.24
C GLU A 102 -7.11 -16.54 14.07
N VAL A 103 -7.30 -15.71 13.04
CA VAL A 103 -6.41 -15.63 11.88
C VAL A 103 -5.04 -15.07 12.29
N VAL A 104 -5.02 -14.04 13.15
CA VAL A 104 -3.78 -13.48 13.70
C VAL A 104 -3.00 -14.54 14.48
N CYS A 105 -3.66 -15.25 15.39
CA CYS A 105 -3.02 -16.30 16.19
C CYS A 105 -2.49 -17.43 15.32
N HIS A 106 -3.25 -17.86 14.30
CA HIS A 106 -2.82 -18.90 13.36
C HIS A 106 -1.58 -18.48 12.55
N MET A 107 -1.51 -17.24 12.08
CA MET A 107 -0.30 -16.70 11.45
C MET A 107 0.89 -16.67 12.42
N VAL A 108 0.68 -16.22 13.67
CA VAL A 108 1.72 -16.20 14.69
C VAL A 108 2.22 -17.61 15.03
N GLU A 109 1.38 -18.64 14.91
CA GLU A 109 1.76 -20.03 15.18
C GLU A 109 2.52 -20.68 14.02
N HIS A 110 2.25 -20.29 12.76
CA HIS A 110 2.72 -21.02 11.59
C HIS A 110 3.64 -20.26 10.62
N CYS A 111 3.74 -18.94 10.72
CA CYS A 111 4.69 -18.16 9.93
C CYS A 111 6.13 -18.34 10.45
N PHE A 112 7.08 -18.48 9.54
CA PHE A 112 8.51 -18.47 9.80
C PHE A 112 9.07 -17.08 9.51
N ALA A 113 9.25 -16.30 10.58
CA ALA A 113 9.93 -15.02 10.58
C ALA A 113 10.65 -14.85 11.93
N ASN A 114 11.80 -14.19 11.93
CA ASN A 114 12.56 -13.98 13.17
C ASN A 114 11.87 -12.97 14.10
N ARG A 115 11.09 -12.04 13.54
CA ARG A 115 10.30 -11.05 14.29
C ARG A 115 8.89 -10.94 13.72
N ILE A 116 7.89 -11.17 14.57
CA ILE A 116 6.47 -10.96 14.26
C ILE A 116 5.96 -9.81 15.12
N VAL A 117 5.38 -8.79 14.48
CA VAL A 117 4.81 -7.62 15.16
C VAL A 117 3.31 -7.57 14.89
N ILE A 118 2.51 -7.59 15.95
CA ILE A 118 1.06 -7.35 15.87
C ILE A 118 0.81 -5.89 16.27
N ALA A 119 0.45 -5.04 15.32
CA ALA A 119 0.08 -3.65 15.59
C ALA A 119 -1.43 -3.53 15.81
N THR A 120 -1.83 -3.06 17.00
CA THR A 120 -3.25 -3.00 17.41
C THR A 120 -3.55 -1.68 18.11
N ASN A 121 -4.78 -1.17 17.96
CA ASN A 121 -5.30 -0.07 18.78
C ASN A 121 -5.69 -0.51 20.21
N GLY A 122 -5.64 -1.82 20.50
CA GLY A 122 -5.82 -2.35 21.85
C GLY A 122 -7.24 -2.31 22.39
N PHE A 123 -8.28 -2.01 21.59
CA PHE A 123 -9.66 -1.88 22.08
C PHE A 123 -10.15 -3.13 22.87
N TRP A 124 -9.69 -4.32 22.47
CA TRP A 124 -9.98 -5.61 23.09
C TRP A 124 -9.45 -5.73 24.54
N GLY A 125 -8.48 -4.90 24.91
CA GLY A 125 -7.93 -4.81 26.26
C GLY A 125 -8.95 -4.44 27.33
N LYS A 126 -10.11 -3.89 26.93
CA LYS A 126 -11.23 -3.63 27.86
C LYS A 126 -11.76 -4.90 28.52
N THR A 127 -11.71 -6.04 27.82
CA THR A 127 -12.36 -7.28 28.28
C THR A 127 -11.50 -8.53 28.19
N LYS A 128 -10.44 -8.53 27.37
CA LYS A 128 -9.69 -9.74 27.02
C LYS A 128 -8.17 -9.66 27.25
N ALA A 129 -7.66 -8.61 27.89
CA ALA A 129 -6.22 -8.36 28.07
C ALA A 129 -5.42 -9.62 28.47
N VAL A 130 -5.77 -10.20 29.63
CA VAL A 130 -5.10 -11.39 30.18
C VAL A 130 -5.27 -12.61 29.26
N LYS A 131 -6.48 -12.85 28.75
CA LYS A 131 -6.78 -14.02 27.91
C LYS A 131 -5.94 -14.04 26.63
N VAL A 132 -5.82 -12.90 25.95
CA VAL A 132 -5.01 -12.79 24.73
C VAL A 132 -3.53 -12.98 25.05
N LEU A 133 -3.01 -12.38 26.13
CA LEU A 133 -1.61 -12.54 26.51
C LEU A 133 -1.25 -13.98 26.86
N ILE A 134 -2.10 -14.69 27.61
CA ILE A 134 -1.90 -16.12 27.90
C ILE A 134 -1.87 -16.91 26.60
N ARG A 135 -2.83 -16.69 25.70
CA ARG A 135 -2.90 -17.39 24.41
C ARG A 135 -1.65 -17.17 23.56
N LEU A 136 -1.14 -15.94 23.49
CA LEU A 136 0.10 -15.64 22.74
C LEU A 136 1.31 -16.33 23.35
N GLN A 137 1.39 -16.43 24.68
CA GLN A 137 2.46 -17.17 25.36
C GLN A 137 2.36 -18.67 25.09
N GLU A 138 1.16 -19.26 25.18
CA GLU A 138 0.94 -20.68 24.85
C GLU A 138 1.33 -21.00 23.41
N ILE A 139 1.12 -20.07 22.45
CA ILE A 139 1.59 -20.24 21.08
C ILE A 139 3.12 -20.27 21.04
N LEU A 140 3.80 -19.31 21.69
CA LEU A 140 5.26 -19.28 21.74
C LEU A 140 5.87 -20.52 22.40
N GLU A 141 5.24 -21.05 23.45
CA GLU A 141 5.67 -22.28 24.13
C GLU A 141 5.59 -23.53 23.24
N ARG A 142 4.66 -23.55 22.27
CA ARG A 142 4.52 -24.64 21.29
C ARG A 142 5.46 -24.51 20.11
N ARG A 143 6.03 -23.33 19.88
CA ARG A 143 6.94 -23.09 18.76
C ARG A 143 8.32 -23.67 19.07
N ASN A 144 8.95 -24.20 18.04
CA ASN A 144 10.29 -24.79 18.11
C ASN A 144 11.39 -23.84 17.59
N ASP A 145 11.08 -22.55 17.46
CA ASP A 145 12.00 -21.52 16.98
C ASP A 145 12.01 -20.29 17.90
N ASP A 146 13.08 -19.49 17.79
CA ASP A 146 13.33 -18.34 18.67
C ASP A 146 12.66 -17.04 18.17
N VAL A 147 11.44 -17.15 17.60
CA VAL A 147 10.73 -15.99 17.07
C VAL A 147 10.49 -14.95 18.15
N THR A 148 10.81 -13.68 17.87
CA THR A 148 10.41 -12.57 18.74
C THR A 148 9.00 -12.10 18.35
N LEU A 149 8.04 -12.27 19.24
CA LEU A 149 6.68 -11.77 19.08
C LEU A 149 6.52 -10.45 19.82
N VAL A 150 6.07 -9.42 19.11
CA VAL A 150 5.84 -8.09 19.65
C VAL A 150 4.37 -7.73 19.56
N LEU A 151 3.77 -7.43 20.71
CA LEU A 151 2.51 -6.74 20.77
C LEU A 151 2.77 -5.23 20.76
N ARG A 152 2.46 -4.56 19.65
CA ARG A 152 2.65 -3.12 19.49
C ARG A 152 1.32 -2.39 19.63
N LEU A 153 1.22 -1.53 20.63
CA LEU A 153 0.03 -0.77 20.94
C LEU A 153 0.10 0.62 20.30
N SER A 154 -0.79 0.88 19.35
CA SER A 154 -0.96 2.20 18.73
C SER A 154 -1.74 3.12 19.67
N LEU A 155 -1.13 4.23 20.01
CA LEU A 155 -1.65 5.24 20.92
C LEU A 155 -1.41 6.64 20.34
N ASP A 156 -2.49 7.34 20.04
CA ASP A 156 -2.49 8.74 19.61
C ASP A 156 -3.79 9.40 20.08
N GLU A 157 -3.87 10.72 19.95
CA GLU A 157 -5.00 11.50 20.43
C GLU A 157 -6.33 11.04 19.82
N TRP A 158 -6.34 10.64 18.53
CA TRP A 158 -7.55 10.20 17.85
C TRP A 158 -8.06 8.85 18.35
N HIS A 159 -7.16 7.92 18.66
CA HIS A 159 -7.52 6.67 19.34
C HIS A 159 -8.00 6.97 20.77
N THR A 160 -7.24 7.74 21.55
CA THR A 160 -7.58 8.07 22.94
C THR A 160 -8.94 8.75 23.04
N ASP A 161 -9.30 9.64 22.12
CA ASP A 161 -10.61 10.30 22.08
C ASP A 161 -11.77 9.30 21.85
N ARG A 162 -11.52 8.21 21.13
CA ARG A 162 -12.55 7.21 20.78
C ARG A 162 -12.65 6.06 21.76
N ILE A 163 -11.53 5.47 22.18
CA ILE A 163 -11.51 4.29 23.05
C ILE A 163 -11.21 4.61 24.51
N GLY A 164 -10.62 5.77 24.80
CA GLY A 164 -9.99 6.09 26.08
C GLY A 164 -8.74 5.26 26.36
N ASN A 165 -8.01 5.61 27.42
CA ASN A 165 -6.75 4.92 27.77
C ASN A 165 -6.96 3.62 28.56
N GLY A 166 -8.17 3.34 29.07
CA GLY A 166 -8.42 2.19 29.95
C GLY A 166 -8.08 0.84 29.31
N ALA A 167 -8.33 0.67 28.01
CA ALA A 167 -8.02 -0.56 27.29
C ALA A 167 -6.51 -0.83 27.26
N ILE A 168 -5.72 0.18 26.91
CA ILE A 168 -4.26 0.15 26.86
C ILE A 168 -3.68 -0.07 28.25
N VAL A 169 -4.19 0.64 29.25
CA VAL A 169 -3.77 0.48 30.66
C VAL A 169 -3.98 -0.96 31.13
N ASN A 170 -5.11 -1.58 30.80
CA ASN A 170 -5.37 -2.98 31.15
C ASN A 170 -4.39 -3.93 30.46
N ILE A 171 -4.05 -3.70 29.19
CA ILE A 171 -3.07 -4.52 28.48
C ILE A 171 -1.68 -4.39 29.11
N ILE A 172 -1.23 -3.17 29.41
CA ILE A 172 0.07 -2.93 30.03
C ILE A 172 0.15 -3.60 31.40
N LYS A 173 -0.88 -3.44 32.25
CA LYS A 173 -0.95 -4.11 33.56
C LYS A 173 -0.92 -5.63 33.44
N ALA A 174 -1.72 -6.18 32.52
CA ALA A 174 -1.74 -7.62 32.28
C ALA A 174 -0.40 -8.11 31.72
N PHE A 175 0.30 -7.33 30.91
CA PHE A 175 1.63 -7.67 30.40
C PHE A 175 2.67 -7.65 31.52
N ASP A 176 2.64 -6.63 32.38
CA ASP A 176 3.56 -6.51 33.51
C ASP A 176 3.41 -7.69 34.49
N GLU A 177 2.18 -8.15 34.72
CA GLU A 177 1.89 -9.28 35.60
C GLU A 177 2.13 -10.64 34.93
N PHE A 178 1.63 -10.85 33.70
CA PHE A 178 1.55 -12.17 33.06
C PHE A 178 2.46 -12.35 31.85
N GLY A 179 2.97 -11.29 31.22
CA GLY A 179 3.79 -11.33 29.99
C GLY A 179 5.25 -11.72 30.26
N LYS A 180 5.47 -12.90 30.84
CA LYS A 180 6.80 -13.32 31.32
C LYS A 180 7.63 -14.10 30.30
N HIS A 181 7.05 -14.48 29.15
CA HIS A 181 7.78 -15.23 28.13
C HIS A 181 8.95 -14.41 27.53
N PRO A 182 10.18 -14.95 27.45
CA PRO A 182 11.37 -14.18 27.04
C PRO A 182 11.31 -13.63 25.61
N HIS A 183 10.57 -14.31 24.73
CA HIS A 183 10.37 -13.90 23.34
C HIS A 183 9.11 -13.05 23.10
N LEU A 184 8.28 -12.83 24.13
CA LEU A 184 7.13 -11.93 24.04
C LEU A 184 7.55 -10.53 24.49
N LYS A 185 7.28 -9.52 23.66
CA LYS A 185 7.62 -8.12 23.93
C LYS A 185 6.39 -7.22 23.78
N LEU A 186 6.41 -6.12 24.52
CA LEU A 186 5.43 -5.05 24.43
C LEU A 186 6.11 -3.79 23.88
N GLU A 187 5.45 -3.11 22.94
CA GLU A 187 5.90 -1.82 22.41
C GLU A 187 4.73 -0.83 22.38
N LEU A 188 5.05 0.45 22.55
CA LEU A 188 4.14 1.56 22.30
C LEU A 188 4.49 2.20 20.96
N HIS A 189 3.47 2.63 20.24
CA HIS A 189 3.62 3.36 18.98
C HIS A 189 2.74 4.60 18.99
N THR A 190 3.32 5.76 18.72
CA THR A 190 2.60 7.03 18.72
C THR A 190 3.09 7.94 17.60
N ILE A 191 2.45 9.11 17.46
CA ILE A 191 2.84 10.12 16.48
C ILE A 191 3.78 11.14 17.14
N GLU A 192 4.74 11.65 16.37
CA GLU A 192 5.64 12.71 16.78
C GLU A 192 4.84 13.93 17.26
N ASN A 193 5.19 14.45 18.45
CA ASN A 193 4.50 15.54 19.15
C ASN A 193 3.11 15.21 19.72
N ASP A 194 2.66 13.96 19.65
CA ASP A 194 1.43 13.51 20.33
C ASP A 194 1.65 13.38 21.85
N LYS A 195 0.67 13.82 22.64
CA LYS A 195 0.74 13.85 24.12
C LYS A 195 0.21 12.60 24.80
N SER A 196 -0.30 11.63 24.06
CA SER A 196 -1.00 10.46 24.61
C SER A 196 -0.09 9.58 25.46
N ILE A 197 1.21 9.49 25.13
CA ILE A 197 2.19 8.83 25.99
C ILE A 197 2.36 9.56 27.32
N ASP A 198 2.40 10.90 27.33
CA ASP A 198 2.52 11.68 28.57
C ASP A 198 1.27 11.53 29.45
N VAL A 199 0.09 11.44 28.82
CA VAL A 199 -1.17 11.17 29.52
C VAL A 199 -1.17 9.75 30.08
N LEU A 200 -0.68 8.77 29.33
CA LEU A 200 -0.57 7.38 29.77
C LEU A 200 0.39 7.25 30.96
N GLN A 201 1.56 7.90 30.92
CA GLN A 201 2.55 7.87 32.00
C GLN A 201 1.95 8.29 33.35
N LYS A 202 1.07 9.31 33.35
CA LYS A 202 0.40 9.78 34.59
C LYS A 202 -0.48 8.73 35.26
N VAL A 203 -0.90 7.69 34.54
CA VAL A 203 -1.71 6.59 35.08
C VAL A 203 -0.83 5.55 35.81
N PHE A 204 0.47 5.50 35.51
CA PHE A 204 1.43 4.58 36.12
C PHE A 204 2.31 5.34 37.13
N PRO A 205 1.98 5.30 38.44
CA PRO A 205 2.77 6.01 39.44
C PRO A 205 4.21 5.51 39.47
N ASN A 206 5.16 6.42 39.69
CA ASN A 206 6.60 6.16 39.69
C ASN A 206 7.17 5.63 38.35
N SER A 207 6.43 5.72 37.25
CA SER A 207 6.97 5.42 35.92
C SER A 207 7.84 6.56 35.40
N GLN A 208 8.87 6.20 34.63
CA GLN A 208 9.81 7.15 34.02
C GLN A 208 9.76 7.01 32.51
N LYS A 209 9.65 8.14 31.81
CA LYS A 209 9.75 8.20 30.35
C LYS A 209 11.09 8.82 30.00
N GLN A 210 11.84 8.14 29.14
CA GLN A 210 13.07 8.65 28.53
C GLN A 210 12.91 8.68 27.02
N ASP A 211 13.16 9.83 26.42
CA ASP A 211 13.16 9.98 24.96
C ASP A 211 14.60 9.94 24.45
N ASP A 212 14.84 9.16 23.40
CA ASP A 212 16.11 9.21 22.69
C ASP A 212 16.15 10.47 21.82
N PHE A 213 17.30 11.14 21.82
CA PHE A 213 17.55 12.27 20.93
C PHE A 213 17.98 11.83 19.51
N ILE A 214 18.17 10.52 19.28
CA ILE A 214 18.57 9.99 17.98
C ILE A 214 17.36 9.97 17.03
N GLN A 215 17.47 10.69 15.92
CA GLN A 215 16.36 10.96 15.00
C GLN A 215 16.09 9.86 13.96
N VAL A 216 16.89 8.81 13.88
CA VAL A 216 16.64 7.68 12.95
C VAL A 216 17.24 6.41 13.52
N VAL A 217 16.42 5.49 14.02
CA VAL A 217 16.88 4.19 14.56
C VAL A 217 15.95 3.07 14.09
N SER A 218 16.53 1.92 13.74
CA SER A 218 15.75 0.74 13.38
C SER A 218 15.26 -0.06 14.60
N ASP A 219 14.08 -0.67 14.49
CA ASP A 219 13.53 -1.59 15.49
C ASP A 219 13.89 -3.08 15.26
N ASN A 220 14.74 -3.37 14.29
CA ASN A 220 15.27 -4.70 14.01
C ASN A 220 16.77 -4.60 13.66
N ASN A 221 17.55 -5.63 14.01
CA ASN A 221 19.00 -5.63 13.83
C ASN A 221 19.45 -6.15 12.45
N THR A 222 18.55 -6.84 11.75
CA THR A 222 18.78 -7.47 10.45
C THR A 222 18.19 -6.60 9.33
N VAL A 223 16.88 -6.33 9.35
CA VAL A 223 16.22 -5.44 8.39
C VAL A 223 16.16 -4.01 8.94
N LEU A 224 16.55 -3.03 8.11
CA LEU A 224 16.64 -1.63 8.50
C LEU A 224 15.29 -0.92 8.34
N LYS A 225 14.40 -1.11 9.31
CA LYS A 225 13.12 -0.40 9.42
C LYS A 225 13.24 0.83 10.33
N ASN A 226 13.53 1.98 9.74
CA ASN A 226 13.84 3.20 10.48
C ASN A 226 12.58 3.92 11.01
N SER A 227 12.65 4.39 12.25
CA SER A 227 11.68 5.30 12.87
C SER A 227 12.34 6.65 13.22
N LYS A 228 11.57 7.76 13.14
CA LYS A 228 12.08 9.13 13.35
C LYS A 228 12.55 9.41 14.77
N LYS A 229 12.01 8.72 15.76
CA LYS A 229 12.41 8.89 17.16
C LYS A 229 12.03 7.65 17.94
N ARG A 230 12.79 7.35 18.98
CA ARG A 230 12.48 6.30 19.94
C ARG A 230 12.52 6.84 21.36
N GLY A 231 11.94 6.09 22.27
CA GLY A 231 12.00 6.33 23.70
C GLY A 231 11.69 5.06 24.45
N VAL A 232 11.65 5.14 25.77
CA VAL A 232 11.33 4.04 26.67
C VAL A 232 10.44 4.56 27.80
N LEU A 233 9.35 3.84 28.08
CA LEU A 233 8.58 3.99 29.30
C LEU A 233 8.98 2.86 30.26
N THR A 234 9.52 3.21 31.42
CA THR A 234 9.89 2.28 32.48
C THR A 234 8.85 2.32 33.59
N LEU A 235 8.22 1.19 33.88
CA LEU A 235 7.24 1.08 34.98
C LEU A 235 7.93 0.89 36.33
N ALA A 236 7.19 1.08 37.43
CA ALA A 236 7.69 0.86 38.79
C ALA A 236 8.14 -0.59 39.05
N SER A 237 7.60 -1.56 38.30
CA SER A 237 8.02 -2.96 38.33
C SER A 237 9.40 -3.21 37.72
N GLY A 238 9.95 -2.22 37.01
CA GLY A 238 11.14 -2.36 36.17
C GLY A 238 10.86 -2.80 34.73
N LEU A 239 9.58 -2.98 34.34
CA LEU A 239 9.24 -3.26 32.94
C LEU A 239 9.58 -2.05 32.06
N GLU A 240 10.49 -2.25 31.11
CA GLU A 240 10.82 -1.29 30.06
C GLU A 240 9.97 -1.56 28.81
N ILE A 241 9.26 -0.53 28.35
CA ILE A 241 8.39 -0.58 27.18
C ILE A 241 8.93 0.41 26.14
N PRO A 242 9.55 -0.08 25.04
CA PRO A 242 10.02 0.80 23.98
C PRO A 242 8.86 1.57 23.33
N ILE A 243 9.13 2.82 22.97
CA ILE A 243 8.21 3.73 22.29
C ILE A 243 8.78 4.05 20.91
N GLY A 244 8.00 3.80 19.86
CA GLY A 244 8.31 4.24 18.50
C GLY A 244 7.46 5.44 18.10
N TYR A 245 8.09 6.51 17.62
CA TYR A 245 7.41 7.71 17.14
C TYR A 245 7.36 7.71 15.60
N ALA A 246 6.15 7.62 15.04
CA ALA A 246 5.89 7.82 13.64
C ALA A 246 5.67 9.30 13.32
N LYS A 247 5.92 9.67 12.07
CA LYS A 247 5.48 10.96 11.53
C LYS A 247 4.00 10.95 11.22
N LEU A 248 3.42 12.15 11.22
CA LEU A 248 2.05 12.38 10.82
C LEU A 248 1.95 12.49 9.29
N PHE A 249 1.10 11.67 8.69
CA PHE A 249 0.69 11.80 7.29
C PHE A 249 -0.69 12.46 7.21
N TYR A 250 -1.00 13.07 6.07
CA TYR A 250 -2.30 13.72 5.85
C TYR A 250 -3.02 13.07 4.66
N PRO A 251 -3.50 11.82 4.82
CA PRO A 251 -4.15 11.08 3.74
C PRO A 251 -5.35 11.83 3.19
N ASN A 252 -5.41 12.08 1.89
CA ASN A 252 -6.56 12.71 1.26
C ASN A 252 -6.69 12.35 -0.22
N LEU A 253 -7.56 11.40 -0.53
CA LEU A 253 -7.88 11.00 -1.90
C LEU A 253 -8.58 12.11 -2.71
N LEU A 254 -9.10 13.14 -2.04
CA LEU A 254 -9.76 14.31 -2.65
C LEU A 254 -8.92 15.58 -2.48
N ILE A 255 -7.60 15.46 -2.45
CA ILE A 255 -6.72 16.63 -2.39
C ILE A 255 -7.01 17.58 -3.57
N ASP A 256 -7.08 18.87 -3.29
CA ASP A 256 -7.28 19.88 -4.33
C ASP A 256 -5.93 20.28 -4.94
N LEU A 257 -5.69 19.87 -6.18
CA LEU A 257 -4.46 20.17 -6.93
C LEU A 257 -4.53 21.52 -7.67
N ASN A 258 -5.58 22.33 -7.44
CA ASN A 258 -5.64 23.72 -7.90
C ASN A 258 -4.93 24.69 -6.94
N ARG A 259 -4.45 24.20 -5.79
CA ARG A 259 -3.72 25.00 -4.79
C ARG A 259 -2.40 25.53 -5.35
N SER A 260 -1.84 26.53 -4.67
CA SER A 260 -0.53 27.06 -5.01
C SER A 260 0.55 25.98 -4.93
N ASP A 261 1.62 26.12 -5.71
CA ASP A 261 2.74 25.18 -5.67
C ASP A 261 3.40 25.13 -4.28
N GLU A 262 3.36 26.22 -3.51
CA GLU A 262 3.84 26.26 -2.13
C GLU A 262 3.00 25.38 -1.21
N ASP A 263 1.67 25.50 -1.28
CA ASP A 263 0.75 24.66 -0.52
C ASP A 263 0.93 23.18 -0.86
N LEU A 264 1.04 22.86 -2.16
CA LEU A 264 1.23 21.48 -2.61
C LEU A 264 2.56 20.91 -2.09
N ARG A 265 3.66 21.68 -2.15
CA ARG A 265 4.94 21.25 -1.56
C ARG A 265 4.82 20.98 -0.06
N HIS A 266 4.09 21.81 0.67
CA HIS A 266 3.86 21.58 2.10
C HIS A 266 3.10 20.27 2.36
N ILE A 267 2.06 20.00 1.57
CA ILE A 267 1.24 18.79 1.68
C ILE A 267 2.03 17.53 1.33
N MET A 268 2.89 17.57 0.31
CA MET A 268 3.69 16.43 -0.14
C MET A 268 4.95 16.18 0.71
N LYS A 269 5.36 17.14 1.56
CA LYS A 269 6.58 17.06 2.35
C LYS A 269 6.67 15.80 3.23
N PRO A 270 5.64 15.38 3.98
CA PRO A 270 5.73 14.17 4.81
C PRO A 270 6.00 12.90 4.00
N PHE A 271 5.46 12.83 2.78
CA PHE A 271 5.67 11.73 1.85
C PHE A 271 7.13 11.65 1.39
N TYR A 272 7.69 12.73 0.85
CA TYR A 272 9.08 12.71 0.37
C TYR A 272 10.10 12.55 1.50
N GLU A 273 9.87 13.15 2.67
CA GLU A 273 10.72 12.90 3.83
C GLU A 273 10.74 11.42 4.23
N ASP A 274 9.65 10.68 4.02
CA ASP A 274 9.63 9.23 4.25
C ASP A 274 10.45 8.44 3.27
N VAL A 275 10.22 8.69 1.99
CA VAL A 275 10.94 8.03 0.93
C VAL A 275 12.44 8.18 1.14
N LEU A 276 12.90 9.40 1.45
CA LEU A 276 14.32 9.69 1.64
C LEU A 276 14.87 9.12 2.96
N VAL A 277 14.26 9.45 4.10
CA VAL A 277 14.86 9.17 5.42
C VAL A 277 14.67 7.72 5.86
N ASN A 278 13.47 7.16 5.62
CA ASN A 278 13.10 5.86 6.16
C ASN A 278 13.23 4.73 5.14
N GLN A 279 13.09 5.02 3.85
CA GLN A 279 13.04 4.00 2.78
C GLN A 279 14.25 4.05 1.84
N LYS A 280 15.25 4.91 2.10
CA LYS A 280 16.46 5.08 1.28
C LYS A 280 16.16 5.25 -0.22
N GLY A 281 15.07 5.95 -0.54
CA GLY A 281 14.64 6.23 -1.90
C GLY A 281 13.69 5.19 -2.50
N ASN A 282 13.50 3.99 -1.91
CA ASN A 282 12.60 2.99 -2.47
C ASN A 282 11.85 2.17 -1.40
N TYR A 283 10.54 2.35 -1.34
CA TYR A 283 9.66 1.60 -0.43
C TYR A 283 9.36 0.16 -0.90
N CYS A 284 9.71 -0.23 -2.14
CA CYS A 284 9.44 -1.59 -2.63
C CYS A 284 10.45 -2.63 -2.11
N THR A 285 11.56 -2.15 -1.55
CA THR A 285 12.72 -2.94 -1.14
C THR A 285 13.09 -2.62 0.30
N ILE A 286 13.70 -3.58 0.99
CA ILE A 286 14.19 -3.37 2.34
C ILE A 286 15.69 -3.67 2.44
N HIS A 287 16.45 -2.75 3.01
CA HIS A 287 17.89 -2.92 3.18
C HIS A 287 18.19 -3.71 4.44
N ASN A 288 19.14 -4.62 4.37
CA ASN A 288 19.63 -5.37 5.50
C ASN A 288 20.91 -4.72 6.07
N SER A 289 21.24 -5.03 7.32
CA SER A 289 22.43 -4.52 8.03
C SER A 289 23.74 -5.04 7.45
N ASP A 290 23.71 -6.18 6.75
CA ASP A 290 24.85 -6.75 6.02
C ASP A 290 25.04 -6.17 4.61
N GLY A 291 24.18 -5.22 4.21
CA GLY A 291 24.22 -4.56 2.89
C GLY A 291 23.44 -5.27 1.80
N THR A 292 22.87 -6.45 2.05
CA THR A 292 21.95 -7.11 1.12
C THR A 292 20.60 -6.38 1.06
N VAL A 293 19.81 -6.67 0.03
CA VAL A 293 18.49 -6.07 -0.18
C VAL A 293 17.46 -7.17 -0.34
N GLY A 294 16.38 -7.10 0.43
CA GLY A 294 15.18 -7.94 0.28
C GLY A 294 14.01 -7.13 -0.27
N LEU A 295 12.83 -7.75 -0.30
CA LEU A 295 11.59 -7.13 -0.78
C LEU A 295 10.69 -6.73 0.41
N ASP A 296 9.92 -5.65 0.25
CA ASP A 296 8.93 -5.21 1.23
C ASP A 296 7.52 -5.44 0.69
N TYR A 297 6.92 -6.57 1.07
CA TYR A 297 5.62 -7.00 0.57
C TYR A 297 4.44 -6.42 1.36
N LEU A 298 3.32 -6.21 0.68
CA LEU A 298 2.02 -5.91 1.24
C LEU A 298 1.01 -6.97 0.78
N ILE A 299 0.33 -7.60 1.73
CA ILE A 299 -0.77 -8.55 1.51
C ILE A 299 -2.04 -7.95 2.12
N ASN A 300 -3.02 -7.63 1.28
CA ASN A 300 -4.31 -7.09 1.72
C ASN A 300 -5.29 -8.19 2.12
N PHE A 301 -6.34 -7.80 2.85
CA PHE A 301 -7.40 -8.69 3.35
C PHE A 301 -8.11 -9.47 2.24
N ASN A 302 -8.18 -8.90 1.04
CA ASN A 302 -8.72 -9.52 -0.18
C ASN A 302 -7.72 -10.41 -0.93
N GLY A 303 -6.54 -10.65 -0.35
CA GLY A 303 -5.49 -11.48 -0.92
C GLY A 303 -4.62 -10.81 -1.99
N ASN A 304 -4.89 -9.55 -2.37
CA ASN A 304 -4.00 -8.84 -3.28
C ASN A 304 -2.61 -8.72 -2.65
N ILE A 305 -1.58 -9.01 -3.44
CA ILE A 305 -0.19 -9.01 -3.02
C ILE A 305 0.69 -8.27 -4.01
N THR A 306 1.54 -7.39 -3.49
CA THR A 306 2.58 -6.67 -4.24
C THR A 306 3.70 -6.23 -3.29
N THR A 307 4.74 -5.58 -3.79
CA THR A 307 5.65 -4.80 -2.96
C THR A 307 5.05 -3.41 -2.67
N TRP A 308 5.36 -2.82 -1.52
CA TRP A 308 4.87 -1.50 -1.11
C TRP A 308 4.98 -0.48 -2.25
N GLY A 309 3.92 0.31 -2.47
CA GLY A 309 3.83 1.32 -3.52
C GLY A 309 3.96 0.83 -4.97
N ASN A 310 4.13 -0.47 -5.23
CA ASN A 310 4.08 -1.09 -6.56
C ASN A 310 2.69 -1.65 -6.90
N TYR A 311 1.65 -0.99 -6.42
CA TYR A 311 0.29 -1.41 -6.71
C TYR A 311 -0.03 -1.06 -8.17
N GLN A 312 -0.36 -2.05 -8.99
CA GLN A 312 -0.77 -1.87 -10.39
C GLN A 312 -2.21 -2.37 -10.53
N LEU A 313 -3.16 -1.48 -10.82
CA LEU A 313 -4.59 -1.81 -10.80
C LEU A 313 -4.96 -2.95 -11.76
N ASP A 314 -4.22 -3.09 -12.86
CA ASP A 314 -4.51 -4.08 -13.91
C ASP A 314 -3.62 -5.35 -13.82
N SER A 315 -2.66 -5.41 -12.90
CA SER A 315 -1.68 -6.52 -12.84
C SER A 315 -1.25 -6.92 -11.42
N VAL A 316 -2.02 -6.56 -10.38
CA VAL A 316 -1.73 -6.98 -9.01
C VAL A 316 -1.89 -8.49 -8.85
N SER A 317 -0.89 -9.19 -8.29
CA SER A 317 -1.00 -10.63 -8.01
C SER A 317 -1.93 -10.89 -6.83
N ASN A 318 -2.40 -12.13 -6.66
CA ASN A 318 -3.32 -12.47 -5.57
C ASN A 318 -3.03 -13.87 -4.98
N ILE A 319 -2.84 -13.96 -3.67
CA ILE A 319 -2.49 -15.21 -2.96
C ILE A 319 -3.52 -16.33 -3.12
N TYR A 320 -4.76 -16.03 -3.53
CA TYR A 320 -5.78 -17.05 -3.76
C TYR A 320 -5.54 -17.84 -5.05
N ILE A 321 -4.76 -17.31 -5.97
CA ILE A 321 -4.51 -17.90 -7.30
C ILE A 321 -3.02 -17.98 -7.67
N ASP A 322 -2.18 -17.16 -7.04
CA ASP A 322 -0.74 -17.07 -7.33
C ASP A 322 0.08 -17.67 -6.18
N SER A 323 0.97 -18.61 -6.50
CA SER A 323 2.00 -19.09 -5.59
C SER A 323 3.11 -18.06 -5.39
N TYR A 324 4.01 -18.28 -4.42
CA TYR A 324 5.20 -17.44 -4.25
C TYR A 324 5.99 -17.27 -5.58
N ASP A 325 6.28 -18.37 -6.28
CA ASP A 325 7.00 -18.33 -7.55
C ASP A 325 6.25 -17.57 -8.64
N ALA A 326 4.91 -17.63 -8.65
CA ALA A 326 4.10 -16.87 -9.59
C ALA A 326 4.16 -15.36 -9.29
N VAL A 327 4.04 -14.97 -8.03
CA VAL A 327 4.19 -13.57 -7.59
C VAL A 327 5.57 -13.04 -7.94
N GLN A 328 6.64 -13.81 -7.69
CA GLN A 328 8.00 -13.44 -8.09
C GLN A 328 8.10 -13.29 -9.61
N ARG A 329 7.65 -14.28 -10.39
CA ARG A 329 7.68 -14.20 -11.84
C ARG A 329 6.95 -12.95 -12.37
N ASN A 330 5.78 -12.64 -11.84
CA ASN A 330 5.02 -11.45 -12.24
C ASN A 330 5.78 -10.16 -11.91
N LEU A 331 6.37 -10.08 -10.70
CA LEU A 331 7.15 -8.92 -10.25
C LEU A 331 8.40 -8.66 -11.11
N TYR A 332 9.13 -9.70 -11.51
CA TYR A 332 10.37 -9.56 -12.28
C TYR A 332 10.18 -9.52 -13.80
N ASN A 333 9.07 -10.05 -14.34
CA ASN A 333 8.83 -10.07 -15.78
C ASN A 333 8.03 -8.87 -16.30
N ASP A 334 7.17 -8.27 -15.49
CA ASP A 334 6.48 -7.03 -15.87
C ASP A 334 7.45 -5.85 -15.74
N ILE A 335 7.78 -5.21 -16.86
CA ILE A 335 8.76 -4.11 -16.91
C ILE A 335 8.37 -2.94 -16.00
N VAL A 336 7.07 -2.69 -15.84
CA VAL A 336 6.56 -1.64 -14.95
C VAL A 336 6.79 -2.06 -13.51
N SER A 337 6.38 -3.29 -13.14
CA SER A 337 6.55 -3.81 -11.79
C SER A 337 8.02 -3.95 -11.39
N TYR A 338 8.88 -4.40 -12.31
CA TYR A 338 10.32 -4.54 -12.07
C TYR A 338 10.99 -3.18 -11.85
N ALA A 339 10.60 -2.14 -12.58
CA ALA A 339 11.09 -0.78 -12.36
C ALA A 339 10.89 -0.27 -10.93
N PHE A 340 9.82 -0.70 -10.26
CA PHE A 340 9.55 -0.31 -8.89
C PHE A 340 10.50 -0.95 -7.87
N ILE A 341 11.02 -2.16 -8.13
CA ILE A 341 12.01 -2.81 -7.25
C ILE A 341 13.45 -2.53 -7.64
N ASP A 342 13.70 -2.10 -8.90
CA ASP A 342 15.04 -1.78 -9.39
C ASP A 342 15.43 -0.31 -9.14
N LYS A 343 14.56 0.62 -9.52
CA LYS A 343 14.81 2.07 -9.51
C LYS A 343 14.18 2.75 -8.30
N ASP A 344 14.82 3.81 -7.83
CA ASP A 344 14.29 4.63 -6.75
C ASP A 344 13.04 5.42 -7.18
N HIS A 345 12.41 6.05 -6.21
CA HIS A 345 11.19 6.82 -6.41
C HIS A 345 11.40 8.05 -7.28
N GLU A 346 12.49 8.79 -7.06
CA GLU A 346 12.82 10.02 -7.80
C GLU A 346 13.01 9.74 -9.29
N PHE A 347 13.72 8.66 -9.64
CA PHE A 347 13.90 8.24 -11.03
C PHE A 347 12.55 7.98 -11.71
N ARG A 348 11.66 7.24 -11.04
CA ARG A 348 10.33 6.91 -11.60
C ARG A 348 9.48 8.16 -11.81
N GLU A 349 9.43 9.06 -10.82
CA GLU A 349 8.70 10.32 -10.95
C GLU A 349 9.28 11.21 -12.05
N SER A 350 10.61 11.26 -12.19
CA SER A 350 11.26 12.08 -13.22
C SER A 350 10.83 11.70 -14.64
N ILE A 351 10.62 10.41 -14.93
CA ILE A 351 10.12 9.93 -16.23
C ILE A 351 8.66 10.34 -16.43
N VAL A 352 7.83 10.19 -15.40
CA VAL A 352 6.39 10.51 -15.48
C VAL A 352 6.18 12.03 -15.60
N GLU A 353 6.98 12.83 -14.91
CA GLU A 353 6.90 14.29 -14.91
C GLU A 353 7.08 14.90 -16.30
N GLU A 354 7.85 14.25 -17.18
CA GLU A 354 8.05 14.70 -18.56
C GLU A 354 6.74 14.85 -19.35
N VAL A 355 5.72 14.06 -19.00
CA VAL A 355 4.43 14.01 -19.69
C VAL A 355 3.22 14.33 -18.81
N ASN A 356 3.32 14.09 -17.50
CA ASN A 356 2.18 14.15 -16.58
C ASN A 356 2.57 14.53 -15.13
N LEU A 357 2.91 15.80 -14.93
CA LEU A 357 3.14 16.36 -13.59
C LEU A 357 1.93 16.22 -12.64
N HIS A 358 0.71 16.15 -13.15
CA HIS A 358 -0.48 15.96 -12.31
C HIS A 358 -0.50 14.57 -11.66
N ALA A 359 -0.03 13.54 -12.37
CA ALA A 359 0.10 12.20 -11.81
C ALA A 359 1.11 12.14 -10.65
N VAL A 360 2.25 12.82 -10.78
CA VAL A 360 3.26 12.97 -9.71
C VAL A 360 2.64 13.69 -8.50
N ARG A 361 2.03 14.86 -8.72
CA ARG A 361 1.37 15.64 -7.65
C ARG A 361 0.25 14.85 -6.96
N ARG A 362 -0.52 14.07 -7.71
CA ARG A 362 -1.59 13.20 -7.21
C ARG A 362 -1.02 12.07 -6.35
N ALA A 363 -0.05 11.32 -6.85
CA ALA A 363 0.54 10.17 -6.16
C ALA A 363 1.15 10.55 -4.80
N SER A 364 1.90 11.65 -4.77
CA SER A 364 2.59 12.14 -3.57
C SER A 364 1.66 12.98 -2.66
N GLY A 365 0.76 13.77 -3.25
CA GLY A 365 -0.17 14.64 -2.51
C GLY A 365 -1.27 13.90 -1.75
N VAL A 366 -1.68 12.72 -2.23
CA VAL A 366 -2.64 11.86 -1.52
C VAL A 366 -2.08 11.34 -0.20
N ASN A 367 -0.75 11.29 -0.02
CA ASN A 367 -0.08 10.84 1.20
C ASN A 367 -0.42 9.39 1.63
N ILE A 368 -0.71 8.50 0.68
CA ILE A 368 -0.91 7.06 0.93
C ILE A 368 0.12 6.27 0.12
N ARG A 369 1.18 5.80 0.79
CA ARG A 369 2.34 5.15 0.17
C ARG A 369 1.97 3.88 -0.58
N ASP A 370 1.11 3.06 0.01
CA ASP A 370 0.65 1.75 -0.49
C ASP A 370 0.16 1.84 -1.93
N TYR A 371 -0.53 2.95 -2.27
CA TYR A 371 -1.18 3.16 -3.55
C TYR A 371 -0.45 4.16 -4.46
N SER A 372 0.73 4.62 -4.08
CA SER A 372 1.44 5.67 -4.83
C SER A 372 1.73 5.27 -6.29
N GLY A 373 2.18 4.03 -6.55
CA GLY A 373 2.36 3.52 -7.91
C GLY A 373 1.06 3.47 -8.73
N ALA A 374 -0.04 3.00 -8.12
CA ALA A 374 -1.34 2.94 -8.77
C ALA A 374 -1.85 4.34 -9.13
N LEU A 375 -1.62 5.34 -8.26
CA LEU A 375 -1.96 6.73 -8.53
C LEU A 375 -1.03 7.37 -9.54
N LEU A 376 0.27 7.02 -9.55
CA LEU A 376 1.25 7.55 -10.50
C LEU A 376 0.97 7.07 -11.93
N LEU A 377 0.61 5.79 -12.08
CA LEU A 377 0.44 5.14 -13.39
C LEU A 377 -1.02 4.80 -13.73
N GLN A 378 -1.98 5.47 -13.06
CA GLN A 378 -3.41 5.23 -13.24
C GLN A 378 -3.90 5.43 -14.68
N GLU A 379 -3.32 6.42 -15.37
CA GLU A 379 -3.67 6.77 -16.74
C GLU A 379 -2.90 5.85 -17.69
N HIS A 380 -3.60 4.99 -18.46
CA HIS A 380 -2.96 4.01 -19.35
C HIS A 380 -2.02 4.66 -20.36
N HIS A 381 -2.37 5.86 -20.84
CA HIS A 381 -1.54 6.68 -21.71
C HIS A 381 -0.18 7.02 -21.07
N THR A 382 -0.19 7.45 -19.81
CA THR A 382 1.02 7.74 -19.01
C THR A 382 1.78 6.47 -18.66
N CYS A 383 1.08 5.39 -18.29
CA CYS A 383 1.70 4.09 -18.00
C CYS A 383 2.44 3.53 -19.22
N LEU A 384 1.89 3.64 -20.42
CA LEU A 384 2.56 3.22 -21.65
C LEU A 384 3.81 4.05 -21.92
N TYR A 385 3.77 5.37 -21.70
CA TYR A 385 4.96 6.22 -21.84
C TYR A 385 6.07 5.77 -20.89
N PHE A 386 5.71 5.57 -19.62
CA PHE A 386 6.63 5.05 -18.60
C PHE A 386 7.23 3.70 -19.03
N ALA A 387 6.41 2.75 -19.48
CA ALA A 387 6.87 1.43 -19.93
C ALA A 387 7.84 1.53 -21.12
N VAL A 388 7.55 2.35 -22.14
CA VAL A 388 8.45 2.60 -23.28
C VAL A 388 9.80 3.15 -22.79
N ARG A 389 9.78 4.15 -21.91
CA ARG A 389 11.00 4.76 -21.36
C ARG A 389 11.81 3.78 -20.51
N MET A 390 11.15 2.90 -19.75
CA MET A 390 11.84 1.84 -19.01
C MET A 390 12.47 0.80 -19.95
N ILE A 391 11.80 0.42 -21.03
CA ILE A 391 12.39 -0.49 -22.02
C ILE A 391 13.63 0.16 -22.66
N GLN A 392 13.56 1.43 -23.06
CA GLN A 392 14.71 2.17 -23.58
C GLN A 392 15.88 2.20 -22.58
N HIS A 393 15.58 2.51 -21.32
CA HIS A 393 16.56 2.53 -20.24
C HIS A 393 17.24 1.17 -20.09
N TYR A 394 16.46 0.08 -20.00
CA TYR A 394 17.01 -1.25 -19.80
C TYR A 394 17.71 -1.86 -21.01
N LEU A 395 17.33 -1.46 -22.23
CA LEU A 395 18.12 -1.76 -23.43
C LEU A 395 19.48 -1.04 -23.37
N SER A 396 19.52 0.20 -22.88
CA SER A 396 20.78 0.96 -22.76
C SER A 396 21.72 0.40 -21.67
N GLU A 397 21.15 -0.14 -20.59
CA GLU A 397 21.91 -0.79 -19.50
C GLU A 397 22.29 -2.26 -19.82
N GLY A 398 21.83 -2.81 -20.96
CA GLY A 398 22.05 -4.22 -21.31
C GLY A 398 21.25 -5.22 -20.46
N ILE A 399 20.28 -4.74 -19.68
CA ILE A 399 19.37 -5.58 -18.90
C ILE A 399 18.39 -6.31 -19.85
N LEU A 400 17.90 -5.59 -20.87
CA LEU A 400 17.12 -6.16 -21.96
C LEU A 400 17.99 -6.38 -23.21
N ASP A 401 17.66 -7.44 -23.94
CA ASP A 401 18.28 -7.78 -25.21
C ASP A 401 17.56 -7.11 -26.38
N GLN A 402 18.29 -6.60 -27.37
CA GLN A 402 17.72 -5.92 -28.55
C GLN A 402 16.76 -6.80 -29.36
N SER A 403 16.92 -8.13 -29.31
CA SER A 403 16.01 -9.09 -29.95
C SER A 403 14.57 -9.04 -29.42
N ILE A 404 14.32 -8.34 -28.29
CA ILE A 404 12.95 -8.07 -27.84
C ILE A 404 12.17 -7.24 -28.86
N LEU A 405 12.84 -6.34 -29.57
CA LEU A 405 12.22 -5.44 -30.56
C LEU A 405 11.66 -6.21 -31.75
N ASP A 406 12.24 -7.36 -32.08
CA ASP A 406 11.78 -8.24 -33.18
C ASP A 406 10.47 -8.96 -32.83
N LYS A 407 10.14 -9.05 -31.54
CA LYS A 407 8.92 -9.71 -31.03
C LYS A 407 7.76 -8.74 -30.84
N LEU A 408 8.03 -7.44 -30.87
CA LEU A 408 7.03 -6.40 -30.66
C LEU A 408 6.45 -5.91 -32.00
N PRO A 409 5.20 -5.42 -32.02
CA PRO A 409 4.63 -4.78 -33.20
C PRO A 409 5.51 -3.64 -33.69
N PHE A 410 5.60 -3.48 -35.02
CA PHE A 410 6.46 -2.49 -35.66
C PHE A 410 6.26 -1.08 -35.10
N GLU A 411 5.01 -0.66 -34.88
CA GLU A 411 4.69 0.65 -34.32
C GLU A 411 5.23 0.86 -32.91
N LEU A 412 5.22 -0.17 -32.06
CA LEU A 412 5.76 -0.12 -30.70
C LEU A 412 7.29 -0.13 -30.73
N SER A 413 7.91 -1.02 -31.51
CA SER A 413 9.36 -1.08 -31.68
C SER A 413 9.91 0.22 -32.24
N ALA A 414 9.22 0.84 -33.20
CA ALA A 414 9.61 2.13 -33.76
C ALA A 414 9.60 3.26 -32.72
N VAL A 415 8.61 3.28 -31.83
CA VAL A 415 8.56 4.25 -30.72
C VAL A 415 9.65 3.97 -29.68
N ILE A 416 9.90 2.70 -29.33
CA ILE A 416 11.00 2.33 -28.42
C ILE A 416 12.36 2.74 -29.00
N CYS A 417 12.57 2.60 -30.31
CA CYS A 417 13.82 3.00 -30.97
C CYS A 417 13.98 4.52 -31.15
N ALA A 418 12.92 5.30 -30.98
CA ALA A 418 12.97 6.74 -31.14
C ALA A 418 13.65 7.42 -29.94
N ASP A 419 14.25 8.59 -30.16
CA ASP A 419 14.74 9.41 -29.05
C ASP A 419 13.58 9.97 -28.20
N GLN A 420 13.91 10.42 -26.99
CA GLN A 420 12.96 10.94 -26.02
C GLN A 420 12.06 12.06 -26.58
N ASN A 421 12.60 12.99 -27.37
CA ASN A 421 11.82 14.10 -27.91
C ASN A 421 10.78 13.61 -28.92
N ASN A 422 11.15 12.62 -29.72
CA ASN A 422 10.23 11.99 -30.66
C ASN A 422 9.13 11.20 -29.94
N VAL A 423 9.45 10.42 -28.90
CA VAL A 423 8.43 9.74 -28.08
C VAL A 423 7.47 10.76 -27.44
N LEU A 424 8.00 11.85 -26.87
CA LEU A 424 7.20 12.93 -26.29
C LEU A 424 6.25 13.57 -27.31
N ASN A 425 6.72 13.82 -28.53
CA ASN A 425 5.90 14.37 -29.61
C ASN A 425 4.77 13.41 -30.02
N ILE A 426 5.04 12.10 -30.08
CA ILE A 426 4.03 11.08 -30.39
C ILE A 426 2.98 11.00 -29.26
N TYR A 427 3.41 11.05 -28.00
CA TYR A 427 2.52 11.14 -26.83
C TYR A 427 1.60 12.37 -26.90
N GLN A 428 2.17 13.55 -27.14
CA GLN A 428 1.41 14.82 -27.17
C GLN A 428 0.41 14.92 -28.32
N LYS A 429 0.60 14.15 -29.40
CA LYS A 429 -0.33 14.08 -30.53
C LYS A 429 -1.53 13.18 -30.28
N SER A 430 -1.49 12.33 -29.24
CA SER A 430 -2.64 11.52 -28.89
C SER A 430 -3.72 12.36 -28.21
N ASN A 431 -4.98 12.09 -28.55
CA ASN A 431 -6.14 12.65 -27.86
C ASN A 431 -6.66 11.73 -26.73
N TYR A 432 -5.95 10.64 -26.44
CA TYR A 432 -6.33 9.71 -25.38
C TYR A 432 -6.15 10.35 -24.00
N SER A 433 -7.18 10.24 -23.15
CA SER A 433 -7.15 10.73 -21.77
C SER A 433 -7.88 9.75 -20.85
N ILE A 434 -7.89 10.06 -19.55
CA ILE A 434 -8.66 9.30 -18.57
C ILE A 434 -10.16 9.21 -18.91
N ILE A 435 -10.72 10.18 -19.65
CA ILE A 435 -12.13 10.12 -20.09
C ILE A 435 -12.31 8.99 -21.11
N GLN A 436 -11.43 8.88 -22.11
CA GLN A 436 -11.46 7.78 -23.09
C GLN A 436 -11.31 6.43 -22.39
N GLN A 437 -10.36 6.32 -21.44
CA GLN A 437 -10.18 5.11 -20.62
C GLN A 437 -11.47 4.69 -19.89
N TYR A 438 -12.24 5.65 -19.34
CA TYR A 438 -13.53 5.37 -18.69
C TYR A 438 -14.65 5.04 -19.68
N MET A 439 -14.62 5.58 -20.91
CA MET A 439 -15.57 5.21 -21.97
C MET A 439 -15.38 3.77 -22.44
N GLU A 440 -14.14 3.30 -22.46
CA GLU A 440 -13.75 1.93 -22.85
C GLU A 440 -14.00 0.91 -21.72
N SER A 441 -14.16 1.38 -20.48
CA SER A 441 -14.33 0.55 -19.29
C SER A 441 -15.80 0.36 -18.91
N ASN A 442 -16.09 -0.73 -18.19
CA ASN A 442 -17.43 -0.98 -17.64
C ASN A 442 -17.68 -0.18 -16.34
N CYS A 443 -17.51 1.14 -16.40
CA CYS A 443 -17.71 2.03 -15.26
C CYS A 443 -19.19 2.26 -14.95
N THR A 444 -19.51 2.31 -13.66
CA THR A 444 -20.82 2.65 -13.11
C THR A 444 -21.06 4.17 -13.14
N GLU A 445 -22.30 4.60 -12.87
CA GLU A 445 -22.63 6.01 -12.76
C GLU A 445 -21.77 6.72 -11.69
N ASN A 446 -21.56 6.06 -10.54
CA ASN A 446 -20.75 6.60 -9.45
C ASN A 446 -19.27 6.75 -9.83
N ASP A 447 -18.72 5.81 -10.60
CA ASP A 447 -17.33 5.90 -11.06
C ASP A 447 -17.12 7.14 -11.92
N TRP A 448 -18.07 7.43 -12.81
CA TRP A 448 -18.05 8.64 -13.64
C TRP A 448 -18.19 9.92 -12.81
N ARG A 449 -19.10 9.95 -11.84
CA ARG A 449 -19.25 11.12 -10.95
C ARG A 449 -17.99 11.36 -10.13
N ASP A 450 -17.37 10.31 -9.62
CA ASP A 450 -16.09 10.39 -8.91
C ASP A 450 -14.97 10.89 -9.84
N LEU A 451 -14.91 10.42 -11.09
CA LEU A 451 -13.96 10.92 -12.09
C LEU A 451 -14.13 12.43 -12.31
N TYR A 452 -15.36 12.91 -12.53
CA TYR A 452 -15.62 14.34 -12.70
C TYR A 452 -15.24 15.16 -11.47
N ARG A 453 -15.44 14.60 -10.27
CA ARG A 453 -14.98 15.24 -9.04
C ARG A 453 -13.46 15.37 -9.01
N LEU A 454 -12.73 14.32 -9.38
CA LEU A 454 -11.27 14.34 -9.44
C LEU A 454 -10.73 15.27 -10.55
N ILE A 455 -11.39 15.32 -11.71
CA ILE A 455 -11.10 16.30 -12.78
C ILE A 455 -11.27 17.73 -12.25
N ASN A 456 -12.35 18.01 -11.52
CA ASN A 456 -12.58 19.33 -10.92
C ASN A 456 -11.50 19.69 -9.88
N LEU A 457 -10.94 18.70 -9.19
CA LEU A 457 -9.82 18.85 -8.25
C LEU A 457 -8.45 18.82 -8.95
N ASN A 458 -8.42 18.87 -10.29
CA ASN A 458 -7.21 18.95 -11.11
C ASN A 458 -6.29 17.70 -11.00
N HIS A 459 -6.88 16.54 -10.69
CA HIS A 459 -6.17 15.25 -10.66
C HIS A 459 -5.78 14.76 -12.05
N TYR A 460 -6.53 15.14 -13.08
CA TYR A 460 -6.31 14.67 -14.45
C TYR A 460 -6.31 15.84 -15.43
N ARG A 461 -5.39 15.79 -16.39
CA ARG A 461 -5.30 16.79 -17.46
C ARG A 461 -6.27 16.42 -18.58
N VAL A 462 -7.40 17.11 -18.63
CA VAL A 462 -8.43 16.93 -19.68
C VAL A 462 -8.85 18.28 -20.25
N THR A 463 -9.04 18.33 -21.57
CA THR A 463 -9.52 19.51 -22.29
C THR A 463 -11.03 19.71 -22.10
N GLU A 464 -11.52 20.92 -22.31
CA GLU A 464 -12.97 21.20 -22.28
C GLU A 464 -13.75 20.38 -23.31
N GLU A 465 -13.15 20.09 -24.46
CA GLU A 465 -13.77 19.24 -25.48
C GLU A 465 -13.89 17.79 -25.00
N GLN A 466 -12.84 17.22 -24.40
CA GLN A 466 -12.90 15.88 -23.81
C GLN A 466 -13.93 15.81 -22.68
N LYS A 467 -14.03 16.85 -21.82
CA LYS A 467 -15.08 16.93 -20.78
C LYS A 467 -16.48 16.91 -21.39
N LYS A 468 -16.73 17.66 -22.46
CA LYS A 468 -18.03 17.67 -23.17
C LYS A 468 -18.35 16.31 -23.78
N GLN A 469 -17.37 15.67 -24.40
CA GLN A 469 -17.53 14.34 -24.98
C GLN A 469 -17.86 13.29 -23.91
N GLY A 470 -17.13 13.31 -22.78
CA GLY A 470 -17.41 12.44 -21.64
C GLY A 470 -18.80 12.67 -21.06
N LEU A 471 -19.27 13.93 -20.97
CA LEU A 471 -20.58 14.27 -20.42
C LEU A 471 -21.70 13.76 -21.33
N LYS A 472 -21.52 13.94 -22.64
CA LYS A 472 -22.44 13.40 -23.64
C LYS A 472 -22.51 11.88 -23.53
N PHE A 473 -21.37 11.19 -23.49
CA PHE A 473 -21.34 9.74 -23.33
C PHE A 473 -22.02 9.28 -22.04
N PHE A 474 -21.77 9.97 -20.92
CA PHE A 474 -22.44 9.69 -19.65
C PHE A 474 -23.97 9.81 -19.78
N ASN A 475 -24.45 10.92 -20.34
CA ASN A 475 -25.89 11.16 -20.54
C ASN A 475 -26.53 10.09 -21.42
N ASP A 476 -25.86 9.74 -22.52
CA ASP A 476 -26.32 8.70 -23.44
C ASP A 476 -26.34 7.31 -22.76
N LYS A 477 -25.33 6.99 -21.94
CA LYS A 477 -25.20 5.70 -21.24
C LYS A 477 -26.21 5.52 -20.10
N PHE A 478 -26.48 6.57 -19.33
CA PHE A 478 -27.31 6.50 -18.11
C PHE A 478 -28.69 7.17 -18.25
N GLY A 479 -29.03 7.69 -19.43
CA GLY A 479 -30.34 8.30 -19.69
C GLY A 479 -30.57 9.63 -18.95
N THR A 480 -29.51 10.40 -18.72
CA THR A 480 -29.56 11.71 -18.03
C THR A 480 -29.48 12.87 -19.02
N THR A 481 -29.71 14.10 -18.55
CA THR A 481 -29.75 15.31 -19.41
C THR A 481 -28.90 16.46 -18.86
N TYR A 482 -27.80 16.15 -18.17
CA TYR A 482 -26.92 17.15 -17.58
C TYR A 482 -26.27 18.02 -18.66
N THR A 483 -26.25 19.34 -18.46
CA THR A 483 -25.65 20.27 -19.43
C THR A 483 -24.23 20.67 -19.07
N HIS A 484 -23.88 20.58 -17.79
CA HIS A 484 -22.56 20.94 -17.29
C HIS A 484 -22.00 19.90 -16.29
N PRO A 485 -20.67 19.67 -16.28
CA PRO A 485 -20.03 18.76 -15.32
C PRO A 485 -20.29 19.06 -13.83
N HIS A 486 -20.54 20.32 -13.47
CA HIS A 486 -20.81 20.68 -12.08
C HIS A 486 -22.13 20.11 -11.57
N GLU A 487 -23.11 19.88 -12.45
CA GLU A 487 -24.42 19.31 -12.09
C GLU A 487 -24.26 17.85 -11.59
N LEU A 488 -23.32 17.09 -12.18
CA LEU A 488 -23.00 15.70 -11.81
C LEU A 488 -22.43 15.56 -10.39
N ILE A 489 -21.76 16.60 -9.89
CA ILE A 489 -20.95 16.52 -8.67
C ILE A 489 -21.50 17.36 -7.50
N SER A 490 -22.61 18.07 -7.72
CA SER A 490 -23.17 19.07 -6.80
C SER A 490 -23.67 18.53 -5.46
N ASP A 491 -24.09 17.26 -5.43
CA ASP A 491 -24.76 16.56 -4.32
C ASP A 491 -23.91 15.42 -3.73
N MET A 492 -22.62 15.34 -4.08
CA MET A 492 -21.78 14.23 -3.66
C MET A 492 -21.24 14.39 -2.22
N ASP A 493 -21.47 13.38 -1.40
CA ASP A 493 -20.84 13.27 -0.08
C ASP A 493 -19.37 12.84 -0.20
N ALA A 494 -18.46 13.63 0.38
CA ALA A 494 -17.02 13.39 0.34
C ALA A 494 -16.64 12.05 0.98
N LYS A 495 -17.32 11.63 2.07
CA LYS A 495 -17.03 10.33 2.71
C LYS A 495 -17.40 9.17 1.80
N GLY A 496 -18.57 9.23 1.16
CA GLY A 496 -19.00 8.26 0.16
C GLY A 496 -18.02 8.14 -1.01
N ILE A 497 -17.52 9.26 -1.53
CA ILE A 497 -16.52 9.26 -2.60
C ILE A 497 -15.21 8.60 -2.15
N ILE A 498 -14.68 8.99 -0.99
CA ILE A 498 -13.43 8.43 -0.44
C ILE A 498 -13.55 6.91 -0.27
N SER A 499 -14.69 6.42 0.23
CA SER A 499 -14.94 4.98 0.35
C SER A 499 -14.86 4.28 -1.01
N ARG A 500 -15.55 4.78 -2.04
CA ARG A 500 -15.53 4.20 -3.39
C ARG A 500 -14.15 4.30 -4.05
N LEU A 501 -13.40 5.36 -3.79
CA LEU A 501 -12.01 5.49 -4.26
C LEU A 501 -11.13 4.42 -3.61
N MET A 502 -11.24 4.21 -2.29
CA MET A 502 -10.51 3.14 -1.60
C MET A 502 -10.87 1.75 -2.10
N ASP A 503 -12.15 1.50 -2.39
CA ASP A 503 -12.62 0.24 -2.98
C ASP A 503 -11.97 -0.01 -4.35
N ARG A 504 -11.88 1.03 -5.20
CA ARG A 504 -11.21 0.95 -6.50
C ARG A 504 -9.72 0.61 -6.39
N MET A 505 -9.04 1.16 -5.39
CA MET A 505 -7.62 0.85 -5.14
C MET A 505 -7.39 -0.57 -4.57
N ASN A 506 -8.46 -1.26 -4.16
CA ASN A 506 -8.43 -2.63 -3.64
C ASN A 506 -9.29 -3.59 -4.48
N LEU A 507 -9.45 -3.31 -5.78
CA LEU A 507 -10.17 -4.22 -6.65
C LEU A 507 -9.48 -5.59 -6.68
N GLN A 508 -10.25 -6.63 -6.42
CA GLN A 508 -9.79 -8.00 -6.50
C GLN A 508 -9.87 -8.47 -7.96
N GLN A 509 -8.93 -9.31 -8.39
CA GLN A 509 -9.00 -9.90 -9.73
C GLN A 509 -10.31 -10.68 -9.91
N SER A 510 -10.97 -10.54 -11.06
CA SER A 510 -12.24 -11.21 -11.37
C SER A 510 -12.16 -12.73 -11.23
N LYS A 511 -11.04 -13.34 -11.60
CA LYS A 511 -10.78 -14.79 -11.43
C LYS A 511 -10.92 -15.24 -9.99
N VAL A 512 -10.56 -14.39 -9.04
CA VAL A 512 -10.73 -14.69 -7.61
C VAL A 512 -12.22 -14.64 -7.27
N GLU A 513 -12.95 -13.62 -7.72
CA GLU A 513 -14.40 -13.53 -7.50
C GLU A 513 -15.16 -14.76 -8.04
N GLU A 514 -14.75 -15.27 -9.21
CA GLU A 514 -15.31 -16.47 -9.85
C GLU A 514 -15.12 -17.74 -9.00
N LEU A 515 -13.95 -17.91 -8.37
CA LEU A 515 -13.66 -19.06 -7.48
C LEU A 515 -14.61 -19.15 -6.29
N TYR A 516 -15.14 -18.02 -5.83
CA TYR A 516 -16.05 -17.96 -4.69
C TYR A 516 -17.53 -18.02 -5.07
N GLN A 517 -17.88 -17.59 -6.28
CA GLN A 517 -19.24 -17.74 -6.79
C GLN A 517 -19.53 -19.19 -7.22
N ASN A 518 -18.49 -19.95 -7.59
CA ASN A 518 -18.58 -21.37 -7.91
C ASN A 518 -17.59 -22.17 -7.05
N PRO A 519 -17.91 -22.46 -5.78
CA PRO A 519 -17.08 -23.36 -4.99
C PRO A 519 -17.14 -24.73 -5.67
N VAL A 520 -16.11 -25.07 -6.44
CA VAL A 520 -15.96 -26.42 -6.97
C VAL A 520 -15.87 -27.33 -5.75
N ILE A 521 -16.89 -28.19 -5.61
CA ILE A 521 -16.91 -29.28 -4.66
C ILE A 521 -15.67 -30.12 -4.99
N THR A 522 -14.62 -29.96 -4.19
CA THR A 522 -13.41 -30.79 -4.21
C THR A 522 -13.27 -31.47 -2.87
#